data_AF-A0A927G625-F1
#
_entry.id   AF-A0A927G625-F1
#
_cell.length_a   1.000
_cell.length_b   1.000
_cell.length_c   1.000
_cell.angle_alpha   90.00
_cell.angle_beta   90.00
_cell.angle_gamma   90.00
#
_symmetry.space_group_name_H-M   'P 1'
#
loop_
_entity.id
_entity.type
_entity.pdbx_description
1 polymer ?
#
loop_
_entity_poly.entity_id
_entity_poly.type
_entity_poly.pdbx_seq_one_letter_code
_entity_poly.pdbx_strand_id
1 'polypeptide(L)'
;MGSPQSLGDADRRLVASWAADCAERVLPLFEAEAPDDDRARDGIDRARAFALGELETAGEIRRRFVAGRAAGSVRGPAAVAAARAAGQASGVAHMGAHALGAAAYAAKAAALAAPDREDARDDEVRWQLGHMAPAVRTALSRLPLLGEDPSGPLGAGLLASGVLATTIREIQAELTHRDSPSPAP
;
A
#
# COMPACT_ATOMS: atom_id res chain seq x y z
N MET A 1 13.56 17.74 11.81
CA MET A 1 12.56 17.70 10.72
C MET A 1 12.03 16.28 10.63
N GLY A 2 10.72 16.10 10.41
CA GLY A 2 10.16 14.76 10.17
C GLY A 2 10.65 14.20 8.82
N SER A 3 10.60 12.88 8.66
CA SER A 3 10.98 12.23 7.40
C SER A 3 10.12 12.73 6.22
N PRO A 4 10.68 12.97 5.03
CA PRO A 4 9.92 13.32 3.83
C PRO A 4 8.92 12.21 3.43
N GLN A 5 9.14 10.97 3.89
CA GLN A 5 8.24 9.84 3.67
C GLN A 5 6.93 9.93 4.49
N SER A 6 6.84 10.87 5.43
CA SER A 6 5.67 11.01 6.30
C SER A 6 4.46 11.60 5.58
N LEU A 7 4.68 12.49 4.61
CA LEU A 7 3.69 13.41 4.02
C LEU A 7 2.96 14.30 5.04
N GLY A 8 2.21 15.30 4.55
CA GLY A 8 1.28 16.07 5.37
C GLY A 8 0.05 15.25 5.76
N ASP A 9 -0.72 15.69 6.76
CA ASP A 9 -1.90 14.93 7.21
C ASP A 9 -2.96 14.76 6.11
N ALA A 10 -3.26 15.84 5.38
CA ALA A 10 -4.18 15.80 4.24
C ALA A 10 -3.72 14.81 3.16
N ASP A 11 -2.42 14.83 2.80
CA ASP A 11 -1.84 13.90 1.83
C ASP A 11 -1.90 12.44 2.35
N ARG A 12 -1.61 12.21 3.64
CA ARG A 12 -1.74 10.89 4.26
C ARG A 12 -3.16 10.36 4.16
N ARG A 13 -4.18 11.20 4.38
CA ARG A 13 -5.59 10.80 4.25
C ARG A 13 -5.94 10.41 2.81
N LEU A 14 -5.47 11.18 1.83
CA LEU A 14 -5.65 10.84 0.41
C LEU A 14 -5.05 9.47 0.09
N VAL A 15 -3.77 9.24 0.43
CA VAL A 15 -3.10 7.99 0.08
C VAL A 15 -3.57 6.80 0.93
N ALA A 16 -4.20 7.05 2.09
CA ALA A 16 -4.81 5.99 2.92
C ALA A 16 -6.02 5.35 2.25
N SER A 17 -6.85 6.14 1.56
CA SER A 17 -7.99 5.60 0.79
C SER A 17 -7.51 4.62 -0.26
N TRP A 18 -6.55 5.03 -1.08
CA TRP A 18 -6.00 4.19 -2.14
C TRP A 18 -5.27 2.96 -1.59
N ALA A 19 -4.52 3.10 -0.50
CA ALA A 19 -3.86 1.97 0.15
C ALA A 19 -4.87 0.93 0.67
N ALA A 20 -6.00 1.39 1.21
CA ALA A 20 -7.08 0.52 1.63
C ALA A 20 -7.72 -0.21 0.44
N ASP A 21 -7.96 0.48 -0.68
CA ASP A 21 -8.52 -0.12 -1.90
C ASP A 21 -7.59 -1.22 -2.46
N CYS A 22 -6.28 -0.96 -2.51
CA CYS A 22 -5.29 -1.96 -2.91
C CYS A 22 -5.30 -3.19 -1.99
N ALA A 23 -5.33 -2.97 -0.67
CA ALA A 23 -5.32 -4.07 0.29
C ALA A 23 -6.64 -4.87 0.31
N GLU A 24 -7.79 -4.23 0.11
CA GLU A 24 -9.10 -4.87 0.08
C GLU A 24 -9.23 -5.89 -1.05
N ARG A 25 -8.65 -5.61 -2.23
CA ARG A 25 -8.69 -6.55 -3.37
C ARG A 25 -8.13 -7.92 -3.09
N VAL A 26 -7.14 -7.99 -2.21
CA VAL A 26 -6.44 -9.23 -1.87
C VAL A 26 -6.86 -9.78 -0.51
N LEU A 27 -7.69 -9.05 0.23
CA LEU A 27 -8.22 -9.49 1.53
C LEU A 27 -8.88 -10.88 1.49
N PRO A 28 -9.65 -11.26 0.46
CA PRO A 28 -10.25 -12.60 0.38
C PRO A 28 -9.21 -13.74 0.43
N LEU A 29 -7.97 -13.51 -0.01
CA LEU A 29 -6.90 -14.49 0.06
C LEU A 29 -6.49 -14.79 1.51
N PHE A 30 -6.54 -13.77 2.38
CA PHE A 30 -6.29 -13.94 3.80
C PHE A 30 -7.48 -14.60 4.50
N GLU A 31 -8.70 -14.10 4.24
CA GLU A 31 -9.92 -14.59 4.91
C GLU A 31 -10.27 -16.03 4.56
N ALA A 32 -9.85 -16.52 3.40
CA ALA A 32 -9.99 -17.93 3.05
C ALA A 32 -9.19 -18.87 3.98
N GLU A 33 -8.05 -18.43 4.54
CA GLU A 33 -7.24 -19.22 5.46
C GLU A 33 -7.52 -18.92 6.93
N ALA A 34 -7.94 -17.70 7.26
CA ALA A 34 -8.21 -17.25 8.63
C ALA A 34 -9.53 -16.47 8.72
N PRO A 35 -10.69 -17.12 8.51
CA PRO A 35 -12.00 -16.44 8.46
C PRO A 35 -12.42 -15.82 9.81
N ASP A 36 -11.86 -16.29 10.92
CA ASP A 36 -12.16 -15.81 12.28
C ASP A 36 -11.16 -14.75 12.78
N ASP A 37 -10.20 -14.31 11.95
CA ASP A 37 -9.19 -13.30 12.34
C ASP A 37 -9.44 -11.95 11.64
N ASP A 38 -10.20 -11.08 12.30
CA ASP A 38 -10.60 -9.80 11.70
C ASP A 38 -9.47 -8.77 11.58
N ARG A 39 -8.25 -9.04 12.07
CA ARG A 39 -7.19 -8.02 12.15
C ARG A 39 -6.78 -7.43 10.80
N ALA A 40 -6.85 -8.22 9.72
CA ALA A 40 -6.55 -7.72 8.38
C ALA A 40 -7.65 -6.77 7.88
N ARG A 41 -8.92 -7.17 8.02
CA ARG A 41 -10.09 -6.36 7.66
C ARG A 41 -10.17 -5.08 8.47
N ASP A 42 -10.04 -5.17 9.80
CA ASP A 42 -9.98 -4.02 10.72
C ASP A 42 -8.85 -3.04 10.33
N GLY A 43 -7.70 -3.56 9.88
CA GLY A 43 -6.61 -2.71 9.37
C GLY A 43 -7.00 -1.86 8.17
N ILE A 44 -7.73 -2.44 7.22
CA ILE A 44 -8.22 -1.80 6.00
C ILE A 44 -9.33 -0.80 6.34
N ASP A 45 -10.29 -1.21 7.17
CA ASP A 45 -11.40 -0.35 7.60
C ASP A 45 -10.90 0.88 8.34
N ARG A 46 -9.90 0.72 9.22
CA ARG A 46 -9.25 1.87 9.87
C ARG A 46 -8.51 2.78 8.90
N ALA A 47 -7.85 2.23 7.88
CA ALA A 47 -7.22 3.06 6.84
C ALA A 47 -8.26 3.90 6.10
N ARG A 48 -9.44 3.33 5.80
CA ARG A 48 -10.58 4.09 5.21
C ARG A 48 -11.14 5.13 6.15
N ALA A 49 -11.43 4.78 7.40
CA ALA A 49 -11.94 5.73 8.39
C ALA A 49 -10.94 6.88 8.64
N PHE A 50 -9.63 6.59 8.65
CA PHE A 50 -8.60 7.62 8.69
C PHE A 50 -8.65 8.52 7.44
N ALA A 51 -8.80 7.94 6.24
CA ALA A 51 -8.94 8.72 5.00
C ALA A 51 -10.15 9.68 5.04
N LEU A 52 -11.25 9.25 5.67
CA LEU A 52 -12.50 10.03 5.82
C LEU A 52 -12.44 11.12 6.91
N GLY A 53 -11.38 11.18 7.72
CA GLY A 53 -11.32 12.14 8.83
C GLY A 53 -11.91 11.62 10.14
N GLU A 54 -12.36 10.37 10.19
CA GLU A 54 -13.10 9.80 11.33
C GLU A 54 -12.19 9.31 12.45
N LEU A 55 -10.90 9.06 12.13
CA LEU A 55 -9.89 8.61 13.08
C LEU A 55 -8.75 9.63 13.22
N GLU A 56 -8.31 9.77 14.46
CA GLU A 56 -7.18 10.62 14.86
C GLU A 56 -5.83 9.95 14.55
N THR A 57 -4.92 10.71 13.96
CA THR A 57 -3.59 10.24 13.55
C THR A 57 -2.82 9.57 14.71
N ALA A 58 -2.87 10.15 15.91
CA ALA A 58 -2.19 9.59 17.08
C ALA A 58 -2.76 8.24 17.52
N GLY A 59 -4.08 8.03 17.36
CA GLY A 59 -4.74 6.76 17.65
C GLY A 59 -4.29 5.66 16.71
N GLU A 60 -4.20 5.97 15.43
CA GLU A 60 -3.77 5.01 14.40
C GLU A 60 -2.30 4.66 14.52
N ILE A 61 -1.43 5.63 14.82
CA ILE A 61 -0.01 5.36 15.07
C ILE A 61 0.17 4.34 16.22
N ARG A 62 -0.63 4.42 17.29
CA ARG A 62 -0.57 3.45 18.40
C ARG A 62 -1.00 2.04 17.98
N ARG A 63 -1.88 1.92 16.98
CA ARG A 63 -2.45 0.65 16.50
C ARG A 63 -1.79 0.11 15.23
N ARG A 64 -0.82 0.81 14.64
CA ARG A 64 -0.20 0.51 13.34
C ARG A 64 0.34 -0.92 13.14
N PHE A 65 0.61 -1.65 14.21
CA PHE A 65 1.11 -3.03 14.13
C PHE A 65 0.02 -4.10 14.27
N VAL A 66 -1.22 -3.73 14.61
CA VAL A 66 -2.31 -4.69 14.87
C VAL A 66 -2.61 -5.52 13.62
N ALA A 67 -2.86 -4.87 12.49
CA ALA A 67 -3.20 -5.55 11.24
C ALA A 67 -2.04 -6.40 10.70
N GLY A 68 -0.80 -5.89 10.78
CA GLY A 68 0.37 -6.64 10.34
C GLY A 68 0.62 -7.96 11.10
N ARG A 69 0.13 -8.09 12.35
CA ARG A 69 0.21 -9.34 13.12
C ARG A 69 -0.72 -10.44 12.59
N ALA A 70 -1.72 -10.11 11.77
CA ALA A 70 -2.61 -11.08 11.12
C ALA A 70 -1.82 -12.07 10.25
N ALA A 71 -0.69 -11.65 9.68
CA ALA A 71 0.17 -12.51 8.87
C ALA A 71 0.69 -13.76 9.60
N GLY A 72 0.67 -13.77 10.95
CA GLY A 72 1.03 -14.94 11.75
C GLY A 72 -0.06 -16.01 11.87
N SER A 73 -1.28 -15.74 11.42
CA SER A 73 -2.43 -16.65 11.50
C SER A 73 -2.59 -17.54 10.27
N VAL A 74 -1.84 -17.26 9.20
CA VAL A 74 -1.95 -17.91 7.90
C VAL A 74 -0.60 -18.47 7.45
N ARG A 75 -0.62 -19.42 6.52
CA ARG A 75 0.62 -20.07 6.03
C ARG A 75 0.83 -19.88 4.54
N GLY A 76 -0.24 -19.76 3.76
CA GLY A 76 -0.12 -19.57 2.31
C GLY A 76 0.61 -18.27 1.97
N PRO A 77 1.58 -18.29 1.05
CA PRO A 77 2.33 -17.10 0.69
C PRO A 77 1.43 -15.93 0.22
N ALA A 78 0.34 -16.23 -0.49
CA ALA A 78 -0.63 -15.25 -0.95
C ALA A 78 -1.40 -14.62 0.22
N ALA A 79 -1.92 -15.43 1.15
CA ALA A 79 -2.60 -14.97 2.37
C ALA A 79 -1.68 -14.12 3.25
N VAL A 80 -0.42 -14.54 3.43
CA VAL A 80 0.60 -13.78 4.17
C VAL A 80 0.88 -12.43 3.49
N ALA A 81 0.97 -12.39 2.17
CA ALA A 81 1.17 -11.15 1.43
C ALA A 81 -0.05 -10.22 1.55
N ALA A 82 -1.27 -10.74 1.48
CA ALA A 82 -2.51 -9.98 1.68
C ALA A 82 -2.58 -9.37 3.10
N ALA A 83 -2.28 -10.14 4.15
CA ALA A 83 -2.21 -9.61 5.51
C ALA A 83 -1.16 -8.51 5.67
N ARG A 84 -0.01 -8.63 4.98
CA ARG A 84 1.01 -7.57 4.96
C ARG A 84 0.55 -6.33 4.20
N ALA A 85 -0.23 -6.47 3.13
CA ALA A 85 -0.85 -5.34 2.44
C ALA A 85 -1.78 -4.56 3.37
N ALA A 86 -2.65 -5.26 4.11
CA ALA A 86 -3.51 -4.64 5.14
C ALA A 86 -2.69 -3.97 6.26
N GLY A 87 -1.62 -4.61 6.71
CA GLY A 87 -0.68 -4.01 7.68
C GLY A 87 -0.09 -2.70 7.19
N GLN A 88 0.37 -2.64 5.94
CA GLN A 88 0.89 -1.43 5.32
C GLN A 88 -0.21 -0.36 5.17
N ALA A 89 -1.42 -0.71 4.72
CA ALA A 89 -2.54 0.22 4.61
C ALA A 89 -2.83 0.90 5.96
N SER A 90 -2.90 0.13 7.05
CA SER A 90 -3.09 0.68 8.40
C SER A 90 -1.92 1.55 8.88
N GLY A 91 -0.72 1.33 8.33
CA GLY A 91 0.48 2.11 8.64
C GLY A 91 0.50 3.51 8.01
N VAL A 92 -0.38 3.80 7.03
CA VAL A 92 -0.38 5.08 6.31
C VAL A 92 -0.57 6.27 7.24
N ALA A 93 -1.41 6.16 8.28
CA ALA A 93 -1.60 7.24 9.25
C ALA A 93 -0.30 7.65 9.95
N HIS A 94 0.66 6.72 10.08
CA HIS A 94 2.00 7.05 10.56
C HIS A 94 2.86 7.72 9.50
N MET A 95 2.95 7.14 8.31
CA MET A 95 3.76 7.64 7.19
C MET A 95 3.10 7.32 5.85
N GLY A 96 2.93 8.33 5.00
CA GLY A 96 2.32 8.20 3.68
C GLY A 96 2.99 7.15 2.78
N ALA A 97 4.30 6.97 2.91
CA ALA A 97 5.07 5.97 2.17
C ALA A 97 4.58 4.52 2.33
N HIS A 98 3.88 4.19 3.42
CA HIS A 98 3.27 2.87 3.59
C HIS A 98 2.24 2.54 2.50
N ALA A 99 1.66 3.54 1.81
CA ALA A 99 0.73 3.32 0.71
C ALA A 99 1.37 2.53 -0.45
N LEU A 100 2.62 2.85 -0.81
CA LEU A 100 3.37 2.09 -1.82
C LEU A 100 3.67 0.66 -1.36
N GLY A 101 3.91 0.49 -0.05
CA GLY A 101 4.04 -0.84 0.56
C GLY A 101 2.76 -1.67 0.45
N ALA A 102 1.59 -1.06 0.69
CA ALA A 102 0.30 -1.73 0.57
C ALA A 102 0.05 -2.23 -0.85
N ALA A 103 0.24 -1.35 -1.84
CA ALA A 103 0.13 -1.68 -3.26
C ALA A 103 1.09 -2.80 -3.70
N ALA A 104 2.36 -2.73 -3.27
CA ALA A 104 3.37 -3.72 -3.62
C ALA A 104 3.07 -5.11 -3.02
N TYR A 105 2.61 -5.16 -1.76
CA TYR A 105 2.19 -6.42 -1.16
C TYR A 105 0.90 -6.97 -1.77
N ALA A 106 -0.03 -6.12 -2.18
CA ALA A 106 -1.24 -6.54 -2.91
C ALA A 106 -0.89 -7.16 -4.28
N ALA A 107 -0.04 -6.51 -5.07
CA ALA A 107 0.45 -7.06 -6.34
C ALA A 107 1.19 -8.40 -6.14
N LYS A 108 2.00 -8.50 -5.08
CA LYS A 108 2.64 -9.77 -4.70
C LYS A 108 1.62 -10.85 -4.33
N ALA A 109 0.56 -10.50 -3.59
CA ALA A 109 -0.49 -11.46 -3.21
C ALA A 109 -1.25 -11.97 -4.44
N ALA A 110 -1.61 -11.08 -5.37
CA ALA A 110 -2.26 -11.44 -6.63
C ALA A 110 -1.41 -12.42 -7.45
N ALA A 111 -0.11 -12.16 -7.60
CA ALA A 111 0.81 -13.05 -8.32
C ALA A 111 0.92 -14.44 -7.65
N LEU A 112 0.99 -14.47 -6.31
CA LEU A 112 1.09 -15.73 -5.57
C LEU A 112 -0.21 -16.55 -5.59
N ALA A 113 -1.36 -15.91 -5.77
CA ALA A 113 -2.66 -16.56 -5.87
C ALA A 113 -2.90 -17.21 -7.24
N ALA A 114 -2.17 -16.77 -8.27
CA ALA A 114 -2.30 -17.24 -9.64
C ALA A 114 -0.93 -17.63 -10.23
N PRO A 115 -0.28 -18.70 -9.75
CA PRO A 115 1.08 -19.07 -10.16
C PRO A 115 1.21 -19.40 -11.65
N ASP A 116 0.11 -19.80 -12.30
CA ASP A 116 0.06 -20.08 -13.75
C ASP A 116 -0.20 -18.82 -14.61
N ARG A 117 -0.29 -17.63 -13.98
CA ARG A 117 -0.56 -16.35 -14.62
C ARG A 117 0.61 -15.40 -14.42
N GLU A 118 1.53 -15.38 -15.38
CA GLU A 118 2.70 -14.50 -15.36
C GLU A 118 2.33 -13.00 -15.30
N ASP A 119 1.15 -12.64 -15.81
CA ASP A 119 0.63 -11.27 -15.87
C ASP A 119 -0.14 -10.81 -14.61
N ALA A 120 -0.42 -11.71 -13.65
CA ALA A 120 -1.30 -11.38 -12.51
C ALA A 120 -0.80 -10.22 -11.65
N ARG A 121 0.52 -10.08 -11.50
CA ARG A 121 1.14 -8.93 -10.83
C ARG A 121 0.86 -7.64 -11.59
N ASP A 122 1.12 -7.64 -12.89
CA ASP A 122 1.08 -6.46 -13.75
C ASP A 122 -0.36 -5.98 -13.95
N ASP A 123 -1.30 -6.91 -14.02
CA ASP A 123 -2.74 -6.63 -14.03
C ASP A 123 -3.20 -5.94 -12.75
N GLU A 124 -2.69 -6.38 -11.59
CA GLU A 124 -2.98 -5.75 -10.31
C GLU A 124 -2.36 -4.34 -10.25
N VAL A 125 -1.10 -4.14 -10.66
CA VAL A 125 -0.48 -2.81 -10.74
C VAL A 125 -1.25 -1.88 -11.69
N ARG A 126 -1.69 -2.38 -12.85
CA ARG A 126 -2.50 -1.61 -13.81
C ARG A 126 -3.83 -1.20 -13.21
N TRP A 127 -4.49 -2.10 -12.47
CA TRP A 127 -5.72 -1.77 -11.75
C TRP A 127 -5.47 -0.67 -10.72
N GLN A 128 -4.41 -0.79 -9.91
CA GLN A 128 -4.06 0.17 -8.86
C GLN A 128 -3.80 1.57 -9.42
N LEU A 129 -3.08 1.66 -10.54
CA LEU A 129 -2.81 2.92 -11.24
C LEU A 129 -4.08 3.51 -11.87
N GLY A 130 -4.97 2.66 -12.40
CA GLY A 130 -6.24 3.07 -12.99
C GLY A 130 -7.29 3.52 -11.97
N HIS A 131 -7.24 3.01 -10.74
CA HIS A 131 -8.12 3.40 -9.63
C HIS A 131 -7.54 4.54 -8.76
N MET A 132 -6.40 5.10 -9.14
CA MET A 132 -5.78 6.20 -8.40
C MET A 132 -6.39 7.55 -8.78
N ALA A 133 -7.02 8.23 -7.82
CA ALA A 133 -7.49 9.60 -8.02
C ALA A 133 -6.31 10.57 -8.29
N PRO A 134 -6.50 11.65 -9.07
CA PRO A 134 -5.42 12.60 -9.37
C PRO A 134 -4.73 13.18 -8.12
N ALA A 135 -5.50 13.49 -7.07
CA ALA A 135 -4.95 14.01 -5.82
C ALA A 135 -4.05 12.99 -5.10
N VAL A 136 -4.38 11.69 -5.18
CA VAL A 136 -3.55 10.61 -4.64
C VAL A 136 -2.24 10.52 -5.42
N ARG A 137 -2.30 10.59 -6.75
CA ARG A 137 -1.11 10.63 -7.62
C ARG A 137 -0.18 11.77 -7.25
N THR A 138 -0.71 12.99 -7.10
CA THR A 138 0.06 14.16 -6.68
C THR A 138 0.66 14.01 -5.28
N ALA A 139 -0.05 13.39 -4.34
CA ALA A 139 0.48 13.14 -3.00
C ALA A 139 1.62 12.11 -3.02
N LEU A 140 1.46 11.01 -3.77
CA LEU A 140 2.47 9.97 -3.88
C LEU A 140 3.72 10.44 -4.63
N SER A 141 3.61 11.33 -5.62
CA SER A 141 4.77 11.88 -6.34
C SER A 141 5.67 12.79 -5.49
N ARG A 142 5.22 13.20 -4.30
CA ARG A 142 6.02 13.93 -3.30
C ARG A 142 6.93 13.04 -2.46
N LEU A 143 6.71 11.72 -2.47
CA LEU A 143 7.55 10.78 -1.74
C LEU A 143 8.92 10.66 -2.44
N PRO A 144 10.01 10.47 -1.67
CA PRO A 144 11.30 10.15 -2.27
C PRO A 144 11.24 8.82 -3.02
N LEU A 145 12.12 8.63 -4.02
CA LEU A 145 12.19 7.34 -4.70
C LEU A 145 12.70 6.25 -3.75
N LEU A 146 12.34 5.00 -4.05
CA LEU A 146 12.77 3.85 -3.27
C LEU A 146 14.31 3.80 -3.18
N GLY A 147 14.83 3.90 -1.95
CA GLY A 147 16.25 3.89 -1.61
C GLY A 147 16.91 5.26 -1.46
N GLU A 148 16.24 6.37 -1.81
CA GLU A 148 16.84 7.71 -1.73
C GLU A 148 16.85 8.30 -0.32
N ASP A 149 15.90 7.90 0.53
CA ASP A 149 15.80 8.36 1.91
C ASP A 149 15.71 7.16 2.87
N PRO A 150 16.62 7.01 3.85
CA PRO A 150 16.62 5.88 4.77
C PRO A 150 15.58 5.99 5.89
N SER A 151 14.94 7.15 6.07
CA SER A 151 14.10 7.48 7.22
C SER A 151 12.64 7.03 7.01
N GLY A 152 12.41 5.76 6.68
CA GLY A 152 11.07 5.25 6.46
C GLY A 152 11.03 3.94 5.67
N PRO A 153 9.83 3.48 5.29
CA PRO A 153 9.66 2.17 4.67
C PRO A 153 10.25 2.07 3.27
N LEU A 154 10.50 3.20 2.59
CA LEU A 154 11.18 3.24 1.28
C LEU A 154 12.71 3.28 1.39
N GLY A 155 13.26 3.32 2.61
CA GLY A 155 14.69 3.16 2.84
C GLY A 155 15.16 1.72 2.62
N ALA A 156 16.31 1.37 3.20
CA ALA A 156 16.76 -0.01 3.18
C ALA A 156 15.80 -0.94 3.95
N GLY A 157 15.51 -2.12 3.43
CA GLY A 157 14.68 -3.12 4.10
C GLY A 157 13.83 -3.96 3.16
N LEU A 158 12.75 -4.53 3.69
CA LEU A 158 11.89 -5.49 2.97
C LEU A 158 11.31 -4.91 1.67
N LEU A 159 10.82 -3.67 1.70
CA LEU A 159 10.24 -3.03 0.51
C LEU A 159 11.29 -2.72 -0.56
N ALA A 160 12.56 -2.58 -0.18
CA ALA A 160 13.67 -2.35 -1.10
C ALA A 160 14.23 -3.65 -1.73
N SER A 161 13.56 -4.80 -1.52
CA SER A 161 14.00 -6.10 -2.02
C SER A 161 13.00 -6.80 -2.95
N GLY A 162 13.53 -7.58 -3.90
CA GLY A 162 12.77 -8.50 -4.75
C GLY A 162 11.59 -7.87 -5.49
N VAL A 163 10.49 -8.63 -5.60
CA VAL A 163 9.27 -8.20 -6.31
C VAL A 163 8.62 -6.95 -5.73
N LEU A 164 8.79 -6.69 -4.43
CA LEU A 164 8.26 -5.48 -3.79
C LEU A 164 8.97 -4.24 -4.34
N ALA A 165 10.30 -4.29 -4.42
CA ALA A 165 11.09 -3.19 -4.94
C ALA A 165 10.83 -2.92 -6.42
N THR A 166 10.71 -3.98 -7.22
CA THR A 166 10.33 -3.87 -8.64
C THR A 166 8.98 -3.18 -8.78
N THR A 167 8.00 -3.56 -7.95
CA THR A 167 6.64 -2.98 -7.97
C THR A 167 6.59 -1.53 -7.53
N ILE A 168 7.30 -1.18 -6.45
CA ILE A 168 7.34 0.22 -6.01
C ILE A 168 7.98 1.10 -7.07
N ARG A 169 9.10 0.67 -7.67
CA ARG A 169 9.78 1.46 -8.71
C ARG A 169 8.93 1.64 -9.97
N GLU A 170 8.19 0.61 -10.38
CA GLU A 170 7.27 0.70 -11.51
C GLU A 170 6.14 1.71 -11.24
N ILE A 171 5.49 1.61 -10.07
CA ILE A 171 4.47 2.58 -9.68
C ILE A 171 5.06 4.00 -9.64
N GLN A 172 6.24 4.18 -9.05
CA GLN A 172 6.91 5.48 -8.98
C GLN A 172 7.26 6.04 -10.37
N ALA A 173 7.71 5.21 -11.31
CA ALA A 173 7.94 5.64 -12.69
C ALA A 173 6.64 6.15 -13.33
N GLU A 174 5.55 5.40 -13.20
CA GLU A 174 4.23 5.79 -13.74
C GLU A 174 3.66 7.05 -13.09
N LEU A 175 3.99 7.33 -11.83
CA LEU A 175 3.64 8.59 -11.15
C LEU A 175 4.33 9.80 -11.80
N THR A 176 5.56 9.63 -12.30
CA THR A 176 6.34 10.73 -12.91
C THR A 176 6.04 10.98 -14.39
N HIS A 177 5.54 9.98 -15.14
CA HIS A 177 5.40 10.06 -16.59
C HIS A 177 4.16 10.82 -17.12
N ARG A 178 3.19 11.21 -16.28
CA ARG A 178 1.90 11.79 -16.76
C ARG A 178 1.75 13.31 -16.70
N ASP A 179 2.80 14.05 -16.31
CA ASP A 179 2.78 15.53 -16.30
C ASP A 179 3.26 16.19 -17.61
N SER A 180 3.42 15.42 -18.71
CA SER A 180 3.64 16.02 -20.03
C SER A 180 2.30 16.47 -20.62
N PRO A 181 2.07 17.77 -20.89
CA PRO A 181 0.89 18.21 -21.61
C PRO A 181 0.91 17.58 -23.01
N SER A 182 -0.22 16.96 -23.40
CA SER A 182 -0.44 16.55 -24.79
C SER A 182 -0.22 17.76 -25.70
N PRO A 183 0.53 17.64 -26.81
CA PRO A 183 0.52 18.71 -27.81
C PRO A 183 -0.92 18.87 -28.30
N ALA A 184 -1.41 20.11 -28.26
CA ALA A 184 -2.71 20.48 -28.84
C ALA A 184 -2.70 20.18 -30.36
N PRO A 185 -3.86 19.85 -30.96
CA PRO A 185 -3.98 19.53 -32.38
C PRO A 185 -3.58 20.69 -33.30
#